data_AF-A0A1N6G788-F1
#
_entry.id   AF-A0A1N6G788-F1
#
_cell.length_a   1.000
_cell.length_b   1.000
_cell.length_c   1.000
_cell.angle_alpha   90.00
_cell.angle_beta   90.00
_cell.angle_gamma   90.00
#
_symmetry.space_group_name_H-M   'P 1'
#
loop_
_entity.id
_entity.type
_entity.pdbx_description
1 polymer ?
#
loop_
_entity_poly.entity_id
_entity_poly.type
_entity_poly.pdbx_seq_one_letter_code
_entity_poly.pdbx_strand_id
1 'polypeptide(L)'
;MLTTLLLALALIGQTKSDPDQFPLALHRSMEIDDLDREIQRLHDTVLLKRAQLVSTKRLSQRGLVSRADLERESASLRYEEAHEAESTAYRNLKIYERDVMGRVISADEVKAYSLLLDWVKKQATMAQVDLDFRDYTLKQTRVLFQRKAISRQELDDAEQAFNTAQASLALSKSREAQIVMELAARRGEKSYDSVEYQRLKGSYLKARIQYFEVVTAGSKSQLTIAQQRSARGLIATEDVALFQRAVDDAEAALAAERKKLEENESDPVQPATTN
;
A
#
# COMPACT_ATOMS: atom_id res chain seq x y z
N MET A 1 2.85 0.33 -10.01
CA MET A 1 1.88 -0.76 -9.77
C MET A 1 0.71 -0.67 -10.75
N LEU A 2 0.94 -1.03 -12.01
CA LEU A 2 -0.03 -0.95 -13.11
C LEU A 2 -0.19 -2.32 -13.81
N THR A 3 0.52 -3.34 -13.32
CA THR A 3 0.69 -4.65 -13.94
C THR A 3 -0.25 -5.72 -13.40
N THR A 4 -0.89 -5.52 -12.24
CA THR A 4 -1.72 -6.54 -11.59
C THR A 4 -3.17 -6.60 -12.11
N LEU A 5 -3.68 -5.54 -12.74
CA LEU A 5 -5.04 -5.53 -13.30
C LEU A 5 -5.12 -6.15 -14.70
N LEU A 6 -4.01 -6.21 -15.44
CA LEU A 6 -3.97 -6.72 -16.83
C LEU A 6 -3.97 -8.25 -16.91
N LEU A 7 -3.65 -8.98 -15.84
CA LEU A 7 -3.67 -10.45 -15.85
C LEU A 7 -5.08 -11.04 -15.69
N ALA A 8 -6.04 -10.31 -15.10
CA ALA A 8 -7.42 -10.77 -14.99
C ALA A 8 -8.17 -10.75 -16.35
N LEU A 9 -7.74 -9.90 -17.29
CA LEU A 9 -8.33 -9.79 -18.63
C LEU A 9 -7.62 -10.65 -19.70
N ALA A 10 -6.43 -11.18 -19.42
CA ALA A 10 -5.69 -12.06 -20.33
C ALA A 10 -6.15 -13.54 -20.29
N LEU A 11 -7.15 -13.88 -19.46
CA LEU A 11 -7.53 -15.25 -19.08
C LEU A 11 -8.37 -16.04 -20.11
N ILE A 12 -8.70 -15.48 -21.28
CA ILE A 12 -9.65 -16.13 -22.22
C ILE A 12 -8.94 -16.77 -23.46
N GLY A 13 -7.62 -16.61 -23.63
CA GLY A 13 -6.99 -16.78 -24.95
C GLY A 13 -5.96 -17.89 -25.19
N GLN A 14 -5.55 -18.73 -24.23
CA GLN A 14 -4.43 -19.66 -24.48
C GLN A 14 -4.71 -21.10 -24.06
N THR A 15 -5.02 -21.95 -25.04
CA THR A 15 -5.40 -23.36 -24.88
C THR A 15 -4.25 -24.37 -25.05
N LYS A 16 -3.01 -23.96 -25.35
CA LYS A 16 -1.83 -24.88 -25.37
C LYS A 16 -0.69 -24.38 -24.48
N SER A 17 -0.02 -25.30 -23.77
CA SER A 17 1.19 -25.00 -23.00
C SER A 17 2.31 -24.71 -23.99
N ASP A 18 2.60 -23.43 -24.19
CA ASP A 18 3.69 -23.01 -25.06
C ASP A 18 5.03 -23.24 -24.33
N PRO A 19 6.02 -23.95 -24.91
CA PRO A 19 7.35 -24.07 -24.31
C PRO A 19 8.01 -22.71 -23.99
N ASP A 20 7.58 -21.63 -24.63
CA ASP A 20 8.00 -20.26 -24.33
C ASP A 20 7.42 -19.68 -23.02
N GLN A 21 6.54 -20.40 -22.33
CA GLN A 21 6.03 -20.03 -20.98
C GLN A 21 6.92 -20.51 -19.83
N PHE A 22 7.94 -21.34 -20.08
CA PHE A 22 8.85 -21.83 -19.04
C PHE A 22 9.53 -20.70 -18.23
N PRO A 23 10.00 -19.59 -18.83
CA PRO A 23 10.58 -18.46 -18.10
C PRO A 23 9.56 -17.78 -17.17
N LEU A 24 8.29 -17.72 -17.57
CA LEU A 24 7.21 -17.09 -16.79
C LEU A 24 6.79 -17.96 -15.60
N ALA A 25 6.73 -19.28 -15.77
CA ALA A 25 6.46 -20.20 -14.68
C ALA A 25 7.58 -20.18 -13.62
N LEU A 26 8.85 -20.15 -14.07
CA LEU A 26 9.99 -20.04 -13.18
C LEU A 26 9.99 -18.71 -12.41
N HIS A 27 9.74 -17.59 -13.08
CA HIS A 27 9.67 -16.28 -12.43
C HIS A 27 8.59 -16.21 -11.34
N ARG A 28 7.41 -16.81 -11.58
CA ARG A 28 6.32 -16.84 -10.59
C ARG A 28 6.67 -17.69 -9.37
N SER A 29 7.35 -18.82 -9.57
CA SER A 29 7.85 -19.63 -8.46
C SER A 29 8.91 -18.91 -7.66
N MET A 30 9.83 -18.19 -8.32
CA MET A 30 10.82 -17.35 -7.64
C MET A 30 10.18 -16.22 -6.83
N GLU A 31 9.15 -15.55 -7.36
CA GLU A 31 8.39 -14.53 -6.63
C GLU A 31 7.77 -15.11 -5.35
N ILE A 32 7.22 -16.32 -5.39
CA ILE A 32 6.67 -17.00 -4.21
C ILE A 32 7.77 -17.39 -3.22
N ASP A 33 8.91 -17.89 -3.70
CA ASP A 33 10.04 -18.24 -2.83
C ASP A 33 10.62 -17.00 -2.13
N ASP A 34 10.69 -15.87 -2.83
CA ASP A 34 11.14 -14.60 -2.25
C ASP A 34 10.13 -14.08 -1.21
N LEU A 35 8.82 -14.22 -1.47
CA LEU A 35 7.78 -13.93 -0.48
C LEU A 35 7.87 -14.85 0.74
N ASP A 36 8.14 -16.15 0.56
CA ASP A 36 8.31 -17.10 1.67
C ASP A 36 9.51 -16.72 2.55
N ARG A 37 10.62 -16.27 1.94
CA ARG A 37 11.79 -15.75 2.67
C ARG A 37 11.48 -14.45 3.41
N GLU A 38 10.73 -13.55 2.79
CA GLU A 38 10.30 -12.30 3.40
C GLU A 38 9.38 -12.55 4.60
N ILE A 39 8.37 -13.40 4.43
CA ILE A 39 7.45 -13.81 5.50
C ILE A 39 8.23 -14.42 6.67
N GLN A 40 9.22 -15.28 6.41
CA GLN A 40 10.05 -15.84 7.48
C GLN A 40 10.84 -14.74 8.22
N ARG A 41 11.43 -13.78 7.49
CA ARG A 41 12.13 -12.63 8.12
C ARG A 41 11.20 -11.76 8.95
N LEU A 42 9.98 -11.51 8.46
CA LEU A 42 8.96 -10.77 9.20
C LEU A 42 8.53 -11.53 10.44
N HIS A 43 8.32 -12.84 10.34
CA HIS A 43 7.98 -13.70 11.46
C HIS A 43 9.05 -13.66 12.56
N ASP A 44 10.33 -13.82 12.19
CA ASP A 44 11.45 -13.73 13.14
C ASP A 44 11.51 -12.35 13.81
N THR A 45 11.23 -11.29 13.04
CA THR A 45 11.16 -9.91 13.54
C THR A 45 10.01 -9.72 14.52
N VAL A 46 8.83 -10.28 14.23
CA VAL A 46 7.66 -10.27 15.12
C VAL A 46 7.96 -11.01 16.42
N LEU A 47 8.57 -12.20 16.36
CA LEU A 47 8.97 -12.96 17.55
C LEU A 47 9.96 -12.17 18.41
N LEU A 48 10.96 -11.54 17.79
CA LEU A 48 11.92 -10.69 18.50
C LEU A 48 11.23 -9.50 19.17
N LYS A 49 10.37 -8.76 18.45
CA LYS A 49 9.63 -7.61 19.00
C LYS A 49 8.65 -8.02 20.10
N ARG A 50 8.01 -9.18 20.01
CA ARG A 50 7.17 -9.73 21.08
C ARG A 50 7.99 -9.99 22.34
N ALA A 51 9.16 -10.61 22.21
CA ALA A 51 10.06 -10.85 23.34
C ALA A 51 10.56 -9.53 23.96
N GLN A 52 10.93 -8.55 23.12
CA GLN A 52 11.30 -7.21 23.57
C GLN A 52 10.17 -6.54 24.34
N LEU A 53 8.94 -6.50 23.80
CA LEU A 53 7.79 -5.88 24.46
C LEU A 53 7.48 -6.53 25.82
N VAL A 54 7.67 -7.85 25.97
CA VAL A 54 7.53 -8.52 27.27
C VAL A 54 8.56 -8.01 28.27
N SER A 55 9.81 -7.83 27.86
CA SER A 55 10.86 -7.28 28.71
C SER A 55 10.57 -5.82 29.09
N THR A 56 10.14 -5.00 28.13
CA THR A 56 9.78 -3.59 28.31
C THR A 56 8.58 -3.43 29.24
N LYS A 57 7.57 -4.31 29.13
CA LYS A 57 6.44 -4.36 30.08
C LYS A 57 6.91 -4.61 31.50
N ARG A 58 7.85 -5.54 31.72
CA ARG A 58 8.41 -5.82 33.05
C ARG A 58 9.21 -4.63 33.60
N LEU A 59 9.98 -3.94 32.75
CA LEU A 59 10.72 -2.74 33.15
C LEU A 59 9.79 -1.56 33.44
N SER A 60 8.73 -1.39 32.64
CA SER A 60 7.69 -0.37 32.84
C SER A 60 6.95 -0.56 34.17
N GLN A 61 6.63 -1.81 34.55
CA GLN A 61 6.04 -2.13 35.87
C GLN A 61 6.94 -1.72 37.04
N ARG A 62 8.26 -1.63 36.82
CA ARG A 62 9.25 -1.17 37.81
C ARG A 62 9.52 0.33 37.73
N GLY A 63 8.81 1.07 36.87
CA GLY A 63 9.02 2.50 36.64
C GLY A 63 10.31 2.84 35.90
N LEU A 64 10.97 1.85 35.27
CA LEU A 64 12.27 2.03 34.59
C LEU A 64 12.14 2.42 33.11
N VAL A 65 10.93 2.34 32.55
CA VAL A 65 10.65 2.68 31.15
C VAL A 65 9.46 3.63 31.08
N SER A 66 9.54 4.63 30.20
CA SER A 66 8.46 5.59 30.01
C SER A 66 7.25 4.95 29.35
N ARG A 67 6.05 5.50 29.61
CA ARG A 67 4.82 5.08 28.91
C ARG A 67 4.93 5.26 27.40
N ALA A 68 5.65 6.29 26.95
CA ALA A 68 5.86 6.59 25.54
C ALA A 68 6.69 5.51 24.83
N ASP A 69 7.71 4.97 25.48
CA ASP A 69 8.54 3.89 24.92
C ASP A 69 7.75 2.58 24.80
N LEU A 70 6.94 2.26 25.82
CA LEU A 70 6.04 1.11 25.79
C LEU A 70 5.02 1.22 24.63
N GLU A 71 4.44 2.40 24.43
CA GLU A 71 3.47 2.67 23.37
C GLU A 71 4.12 2.57 21.99
N ARG A 72 5.33 3.13 21.83
CA ARG A 72 6.12 3.03 20.60
C ARG A 72 6.45 1.58 20.24
N GLU A 73 6.94 0.79 21.19
CA GLU A 73 7.25 -0.63 20.95
C GLU A 73 5.99 -1.45 20.63
N SER A 74 4.89 -1.18 21.34
CA SER A 74 3.59 -1.80 21.07
C SER A 74 3.08 -1.47 19.66
N ALA A 75 3.17 -0.21 19.23
CA ALA A 75 2.79 0.19 17.89
C ALA A 75 3.69 -0.43 16.81
N SER A 76 5.01 -0.46 17.06
CA SER A 76 5.96 -1.09 16.14
C SER A 76 5.69 -2.59 15.99
N LEU A 77 5.37 -3.30 17.07
CA LEU A 77 4.98 -4.71 16.99
C LEU A 77 3.71 -4.90 16.14
N ARG A 78 2.67 -4.10 16.38
CA ARG A 78 1.41 -4.19 15.62
C ARG A 78 1.63 -3.96 14.13
N TYR A 79 2.54 -3.06 13.77
CA TYR A 79 2.88 -2.81 12.38
C TYR A 79 3.49 -4.04 11.72
N GLU A 80 4.50 -4.66 12.35
CA GLU A 80 5.12 -5.88 11.79
C GLU A 80 4.13 -7.06 11.74
N GLU A 81 3.26 -7.21 12.74
CA GLU A 81 2.21 -8.24 12.72
C GLU A 81 1.21 -8.02 11.57
N ALA A 82 0.86 -6.76 11.28
CA ALA A 82 0.00 -6.41 10.16
C ALA A 82 0.71 -6.63 8.81
N HIS A 83 2.02 -6.34 8.74
CA HIS A 83 2.84 -6.54 7.55
C HIS A 83 3.01 -8.04 7.23
N GLU A 84 3.34 -8.87 8.23
CA GLU A 84 3.40 -10.34 8.08
C GLU A 84 2.06 -10.92 7.56
N ALA A 85 0.94 -10.43 8.10
CA ALA A 85 -0.39 -10.87 7.68
C ALA A 85 -0.73 -10.44 6.25
N GLU A 86 -0.32 -9.23 5.84
CA GLU A 86 -0.48 -8.73 4.47
C GLU A 86 0.37 -9.53 3.48
N SER A 87 1.64 -9.77 3.80
CA SER A 87 2.54 -10.56 2.95
C SER A 87 2.06 -12.00 2.79
N THR A 88 1.54 -12.61 3.87
CA THR A 88 0.93 -13.94 3.82
C THR A 88 -0.30 -13.98 2.90
N ALA A 89 -1.17 -12.97 2.98
CA ALA A 89 -2.34 -12.87 2.11
C ALA A 89 -1.95 -12.67 0.64
N TYR A 90 -0.94 -11.82 0.38
CA TYR A 90 -0.40 -11.61 -0.96
C TYR A 90 0.21 -12.90 -1.53
N ARG A 91 0.98 -13.63 -0.73
CA ARG A 91 1.57 -14.93 -1.10
C ARG A 91 0.49 -15.97 -1.45
N ASN A 92 -0.62 -16.01 -0.71
CA ASN A 92 -1.75 -16.90 -1.04
C ASN A 92 -2.42 -16.54 -2.37
N LEU A 93 -2.57 -15.24 -2.67
CA LEU A 93 -3.04 -14.78 -3.97
C LEU A 93 -2.09 -15.21 -5.09
N LYS A 94 -0.77 -15.06 -4.89
CA LYS A 94 0.25 -15.44 -5.87
C LYS A 94 0.32 -16.93 -6.16
N ILE A 95 0.17 -17.76 -5.14
CA ILE A 95 0.07 -19.21 -5.33
C ILE A 95 -1.15 -19.56 -6.18
N TYR A 96 -2.29 -18.94 -5.90
CA TYR A 96 -3.48 -19.16 -6.71
C TYR A 96 -3.28 -18.71 -8.17
N GLU A 97 -2.69 -17.54 -8.41
CA GLU A 97 -2.34 -17.07 -9.76
C GLU A 97 -1.42 -18.05 -10.50
N ARG A 98 -0.37 -18.54 -9.82
CA ARG A 98 0.55 -19.54 -10.37
C ARG A 98 -0.19 -20.82 -10.74
N ASP A 99 -1.01 -21.35 -9.84
CA ASP A 99 -1.67 -22.65 -10.02
C ASP A 99 -2.72 -22.61 -11.14
N VAL A 100 -3.45 -21.50 -11.28
CA VAL A 100 -4.39 -21.27 -12.39
C VAL A 100 -3.62 -21.18 -13.72
N MET A 101 -2.55 -20.38 -13.78
CA MET A 101 -1.78 -20.19 -15.01
C MET A 101 -0.99 -21.43 -15.42
N GLY A 102 -0.51 -22.19 -14.43
CA GLY A 102 0.11 -23.50 -14.63
C GLY A 102 -0.90 -24.60 -14.97
N ARG A 103 -2.20 -24.29 -15.04
CA ARG A 103 -3.30 -25.23 -15.28
C ARG A 103 -3.36 -26.38 -14.26
N VAL A 104 -2.81 -26.16 -13.07
CA VAL A 104 -2.86 -27.11 -11.95
C VAL A 104 -4.27 -27.15 -11.38
N ILE A 105 -4.94 -25.99 -11.36
CA ILE A 105 -6.33 -25.84 -10.96
C ILE A 105 -7.11 -25.05 -12.01
N SER A 106 -8.42 -25.25 -12.08
CA SER A 106 -9.30 -24.43 -12.91
C SER A 106 -9.44 -23.01 -12.33
N ALA A 107 -9.59 -22.02 -13.21
CA ALA A 107 -9.91 -20.66 -12.80
C ALA A 107 -11.28 -20.61 -12.09
N ASP A 108 -11.34 -19.89 -10.98
CA ASP A 108 -12.51 -19.68 -10.13
C ASP A 108 -12.51 -18.21 -9.70
N GLU A 109 -13.37 -17.43 -10.33
CA GLU A 109 -13.44 -16.00 -10.08
C GLU A 109 -13.87 -15.67 -8.65
N VAL A 110 -14.71 -16.49 -8.02
CA VAL A 110 -15.14 -16.26 -6.63
C VAL A 110 -13.93 -16.44 -5.70
N LYS A 111 -13.13 -17.48 -5.92
CA LYS A 111 -11.90 -17.71 -5.17
C LYS A 111 -10.88 -16.59 -5.41
N ALA A 112 -10.64 -16.19 -6.65
CA ALA A 112 -9.73 -15.11 -7.00
C ALA A 112 -10.08 -13.79 -6.27
N TYR A 113 -11.35 -13.37 -6.36
CA TYR A 113 -11.82 -12.14 -5.71
C TYR A 113 -11.87 -12.25 -4.19
N SER A 114 -12.08 -13.44 -3.64
CA SER A 114 -12.00 -13.66 -2.19
C SER A 114 -10.57 -13.47 -1.65
N LEU A 115 -9.56 -13.98 -2.36
CA LEU A 115 -8.14 -13.80 -2.01
C LEU A 115 -7.71 -12.34 -2.19
N LEU A 116 -8.16 -11.70 -3.28
CA LEU A 116 -7.92 -10.29 -3.52
C LEU A 116 -8.53 -9.41 -2.42
N LEU A 117 -9.75 -9.74 -1.97
CA LEU A 117 -10.41 -9.03 -0.87
C LEU A 117 -9.68 -9.22 0.45
N ASP A 118 -9.22 -10.45 0.76
CA ASP A 118 -8.46 -10.72 1.97
C ASP A 118 -7.16 -9.90 2.00
N TRP A 119 -6.39 -9.92 0.91
CA TRP A 119 -5.17 -9.13 0.78
C TRP A 119 -5.42 -7.63 0.97
N VAL A 120 -6.41 -7.05 0.28
CA VAL A 120 -6.73 -5.61 0.43
C VAL A 120 -7.21 -5.25 1.82
N LYS A 121 -7.93 -6.15 2.51
CA LYS A 121 -8.30 -5.96 3.92
C LYS A 121 -7.08 -5.95 4.85
N LYS A 122 -6.10 -6.82 4.60
CA LYS A 122 -4.82 -6.81 5.36
C LYS A 122 -4.03 -5.54 5.07
N GLN A 123 -3.97 -5.10 3.83
CA GLN A 123 -3.35 -3.84 3.44
C GLN A 123 -4.02 -2.64 4.13
N ALA A 124 -5.36 -2.60 4.18
CA ALA A 124 -6.10 -1.56 4.90
C ALA A 124 -5.83 -1.60 6.41
N THR A 125 -5.71 -2.81 6.99
CA THR A 125 -5.37 -2.98 8.41
C THR A 125 -3.97 -2.44 8.71
N MET A 126 -2.98 -2.77 7.88
CA MET A 126 -1.62 -2.24 7.99
C MET A 126 -1.60 -0.71 7.87
N ALA A 127 -2.31 -0.16 6.88
CA ALA A 127 -2.42 1.29 6.70
C ALA A 127 -3.08 2.00 7.89
N GLN A 128 -4.07 1.36 8.52
CA GLN A 128 -4.70 1.88 9.75
C GLN A 128 -3.70 1.89 10.91
N VAL A 129 -2.92 0.82 11.09
CA VAL A 129 -1.90 0.74 12.14
C VAL A 129 -0.81 1.80 11.95
N ASP A 130 -0.35 2.02 10.71
CA ASP A 130 0.61 3.10 10.41
C ASP A 130 -0.02 4.47 10.70
N LEU A 131 -1.26 4.73 10.26
CA LEU A 131 -1.94 6.00 10.55
C LEU A 131 -2.05 6.28 12.05
N ASP A 132 -2.47 5.29 12.84
CA ASP A 132 -2.58 5.42 14.30
C ASP A 132 -1.22 5.77 14.94
N PHE A 133 -0.14 5.14 14.45
CA PHE A 133 1.22 5.44 14.90
C PHE A 133 1.70 6.84 14.47
N ARG A 134 1.39 7.27 13.24
CA ARG A 134 1.73 8.62 12.76
C ARG A 134 0.95 9.69 13.49
N ASP A 135 -0.32 9.46 13.83
CA ASP A 135 -1.14 10.37 14.63
C ASP A 135 -0.55 10.56 16.03
N TYR A 136 -0.19 9.46 16.71
CA TYR A 136 0.51 9.51 17.99
C TYR A 136 1.82 10.30 17.89
N THR A 137 2.64 9.99 16.89
CA THR A 137 3.94 10.66 16.69
C THR A 137 3.74 12.15 16.43
N LEU A 138 2.82 12.53 15.54
CA LEU A 138 2.53 13.92 15.23
C LEU A 138 2.06 14.71 16.47
N LYS A 139 1.23 14.11 17.34
CA LYS A 139 0.83 14.73 18.61
C LYS A 139 2.02 15.01 19.52
N GLN A 140 2.97 14.06 19.64
CA GLN A 140 4.19 14.26 20.42
C GLN A 140 5.08 15.34 19.79
N THR A 141 5.29 15.29 18.48
CA THR A 141 6.06 16.27 17.71
C THR A 141 5.49 17.69 17.89
N ARG A 142 4.17 17.86 17.84
CA ARG A 142 3.52 19.16 18.10
C ARG A 142 3.82 19.70 19.50
N VAL A 143 3.79 18.86 20.52
CA VAL A 143 4.13 19.27 21.90
C VAL A 143 5.59 19.66 22.01
N LEU A 144 6.51 18.90 21.39
CA LEU A 144 7.93 19.22 21.38
C LEU A 144 8.21 20.53 20.63
N PHE A 145 7.52 20.77 19.51
CA PHE A 145 7.65 22.00 18.73
C PHE A 145 7.19 23.22 19.53
N GLN A 146 6.04 23.11 20.24
CA GLN A 146 5.56 24.17 21.13
C GLN A 146 6.57 24.52 22.23
N ARG A 147 7.33 23.53 22.70
CA ARG A 147 8.42 23.69 23.68
C ARG A 147 9.74 24.13 23.06
N LYS A 148 9.79 24.35 21.73
CA LYS A 148 11.01 24.69 20.97
C LYS A 148 12.12 23.63 21.10
N ALA A 149 11.75 22.37 21.37
CA ALA A 149 12.68 21.26 21.54
C ALA A 149 13.05 20.58 20.21
N ILE A 150 12.28 20.83 19.15
CA ILE A 150 12.52 20.33 17.80
C ILE A 150 12.36 21.47 16.79
N SER A 151 12.89 21.24 15.60
CA SER A 151 12.82 22.17 14.47
C SER A 151 11.43 22.19 13.81
N ARG A 152 11.15 23.25 13.04
CA ARG A 152 9.95 23.30 12.18
C ARG A 152 9.96 22.18 11.13
N GLN A 153 11.14 21.84 10.60
CA GLN A 153 11.30 20.77 9.63
C GLN A 153 10.82 19.42 10.19
N GLU A 154 11.19 19.07 11.43
CA GLU A 154 10.74 17.81 12.06
C GLU A 154 9.21 17.76 12.26
N LEU A 155 8.57 18.90 12.48
CA LEU A 155 7.12 18.99 12.50
C LEU A 155 6.51 18.77 11.11
N ASP A 156 7.04 19.44 10.09
CA ASP A 156 6.56 19.30 8.71
C ASP A 156 6.75 17.86 8.19
N ASP A 157 7.87 17.20 8.53
CA ASP A 157 8.12 15.80 8.19
C ASP A 157 7.11 14.85 8.87
N ALA A 158 6.75 15.11 10.13
CA ALA A 158 5.73 14.34 10.84
C ALA A 158 4.31 14.55 10.26
N GLU A 159 3.97 15.78 9.87
CA GLU A 159 2.71 16.10 9.20
C GLU A 159 2.62 15.42 7.83
N GLN A 160 3.71 15.45 7.06
CA GLN A 160 3.80 14.76 5.77
C GLN A 160 3.63 13.24 5.91
N ALA A 161 4.26 12.63 6.92
CA ALA A 161 4.11 11.20 7.18
C ALA A 161 2.67 10.83 7.56
N PHE A 162 2.02 11.64 8.40
CA PHE A 162 0.61 11.46 8.76
C PHE A 162 -0.31 11.58 7.53
N ASN A 163 -0.14 12.62 6.72
CA ASN A 163 -0.95 12.83 5.51
C ASN A 163 -0.79 11.67 4.52
N THR A 164 0.43 11.15 4.38
CA THR A 164 0.72 10.00 3.51
C THR A 164 0.02 8.74 3.99
N ALA A 165 0.08 8.45 5.31
CA ALA A 165 -0.61 7.32 5.91
C ALA A 165 -2.14 7.43 5.76
N GLN A 166 -2.69 8.64 5.95
CA GLN A 166 -4.12 8.90 5.78
C GLN A 166 -4.58 8.64 4.34
N ALA A 167 -3.83 9.15 3.35
CA ALA A 167 -4.14 8.93 1.96
C ALA A 167 -4.00 7.45 1.55
N SER A 168 -3.01 6.74 2.09
CA SER A 168 -2.82 5.29 1.89
C SER A 168 -4.03 4.49 2.41
N LEU A 169 -4.53 4.80 3.60
CA LEU A 169 -5.72 4.16 4.15
C LEU A 169 -6.97 4.41 3.29
N ALA A 170 -7.16 5.66 2.84
CA ALA A 170 -8.28 6.01 1.96
C ALA A 170 -8.22 5.24 0.63
N LEU A 171 -7.03 5.09 0.06
CA LEU A 171 -6.79 4.29 -1.14
C LEU A 171 -7.18 2.83 -0.92
N SER A 172 -6.69 2.19 0.14
CA SER A 172 -7.01 0.79 0.46
C SER A 172 -8.52 0.57 0.67
N LYS A 173 -9.20 1.46 1.41
CA LYS A 173 -10.65 1.39 1.64
C LYS A 173 -11.46 1.55 0.35
N SER A 174 -11.05 2.47 -0.52
CA SER A 174 -11.73 2.66 -1.80
C SER A 174 -11.57 1.44 -2.73
N ARG A 175 -10.42 0.78 -2.68
CA ARG A 175 -10.17 -0.47 -3.41
C ARG A 175 -10.97 -1.64 -2.84
N GLU A 176 -11.05 -1.75 -1.51
CA GLU A 176 -11.87 -2.75 -0.82
C GLU A 176 -13.33 -2.67 -1.30
N ALA A 177 -13.91 -1.47 -1.36
CA ALA A 177 -15.29 -1.27 -1.78
C ALA A 177 -15.58 -1.80 -3.20
N GLN A 178 -14.65 -1.60 -4.15
CA GLN A 178 -14.78 -2.16 -5.50
C GLN A 178 -14.81 -3.68 -5.49
N ILE A 179 -13.87 -4.30 -4.77
CA ILE A 179 -13.72 -5.75 -4.73
C ILE A 179 -14.92 -6.39 -4.04
N VAL A 180 -15.44 -5.77 -2.98
CA VAL A 180 -16.64 -6.25 -2.27
C VAL A 180 -17.85 -6.28 -3.21
N MET A 181 -18.06 -5.21 -3.98
CA MET A 181 -19.16 -5.13 -4.95
C MET A 181 -19.01 -6.20 -6.04
N GLU A 182 -17.81 -6.33 -6.61
CA GLU A 182 -17.52 -7.32 -7.64
C GLU A 182 -17.63 -8.78 -7.15
N LEU A 183 -17.25 -9.06 -5.90
CA LEU A 183 -17.38 -10.38 -5.29
C LEU A 183 -18.84 -10.73 -5.01
N ALA A 184 -19.65 -9.78 -4.52
CA ALA A 184 -21.07 -9.98 -4.27
C ALA A 184 -21.82 -10.34 -5.56
N ALA A 185 -21.48 -9.69 -6.68
CA ALA A 185 -22.03 -10.02 -8.00
C ALA A 185 -21.68 -11.46 -8.43
N ARG A 186 -20.42 -11.87 -8.26
CA ARG A 186 -19.94 -13.20 -8.63
C ARG A 186 -20.50 -14.33 -7.77
N ARG A 187 -20.85 -14.04 -6.52
CA ARG A 187 -21.54 -14.99 -5.64
C ARG A 187 -23.04 -15.09 -5.91
N GLY A 188 -23.59 -14.24 -6.79
CA GLY A 188 -25.03 -14.14 -7.01
C GLY A 188 -25.79 -13.51 -5.83
N GLU A 189 -25.09 -12.87 -4.90
CA GLU A 189 -25.70 -12.18 -3.76
C GLU A 189 -26.40 -10.87 -4.19
N LYS A 190 -25.92 -10.26 -5.28
CA LYS A 190 -26.47 -9.04 -5.92
C LYS A 190 -26.30 -9.12 -7.44
N SER A 191 -27.14 -8.41 -8.20
CA SER A 191 -26.88 -8.21 -9.64
C SER A 191 -25.70 -7.27 -9.84
N TYR A 192 -24.95 -7.47 -10.93
CA TYR A 192 -23.87 -6.55 -11.29
C TYR A 192 -24.44 -5.19 -11.71
N ASP A 193 -24.06 -4.13 -10.99
CA ASP A 193 -24.43 -2.75 -11.30
C ASP A 193 -23.22 -2.01 -11.90
N SER A 194 -23.24 -1.83 -13.22
CA SER A 194 -22.17 -1.14 -13.95
C SER A 194 -22.04 0.34 -13.54
N VAL A 195 -23.13 1.00 -13.12
CA VAL A 195 -23.11 2.40 -12.67
C VAL A 195 -22.46 2.50 -11.30
N GLU A 196 -22.81 1.60 -10.37
CA GLU A 196 -22.16 1.53 -9.06
C GLU A 196 -20.67 1.22 -9.20
N TYR A 197 -20.30 0.29 -10.09
CA TYR A 197 -18.91 -0.02 -10.37
C TYR A 197 -18.12 1.20 -10.83
N GLN A 198 -18.64 1.95 -11.81
CA GLN A 198 -17.97 3.15 -12.33
C GLN A 198 -17.84 4.24 -11.26
N ARG A 199 -18.85 4.42 -10.40
CA ARG A 199 -18.79 5.33 -9.26
C ARG A 199 -17.69 4.94 -8.26
N LEU A 200 -17.56 3.65 -7.95
CA LEU A 200 -16.51 3.13 -7.06
C LEU A 200 -15.13 3.22 -7.72
N LYS A 201 -15.03 3.04 -9.05
CA LYS A 201 -13.81 3.25 -9.84
C LYS A 201 -13.35 4.70 -9.77
N GLY A 202 -14.24 5.66 -10.03
CA GLY A 202 -13.95 7.08 -9.89
C GLY A 202 -13.54 7.47 -8.46
N SER A 203 -14.18 6.89 -7.43
CA SER A 203 -13.81 7.14 -6.02
C SER A 203 -12.38 6.67 -5.70
N TYR A 204 -11.98 5.51 -6.19
CA TYR A 204 -10.60 5.01 -6.03
C TYR A 204 -9.58 5.85 -6.79
N LEU A 205 -9.88 6.26 -8.02
CA LEU A 205 -8.99 7.13 -8.79
C LEU A 205 -8.77 8.47 -8.07
N LYS A 206 -9.83 9.05 -7.48
CA LYS A 206 -9.74 10.26 -6.65
C LYS A 206 -8.86 10.04 -5.40
N ALA A 207 -9.05 8.94 -4.68
CA ALA A 207 -8.20 8.59 -3.53
C ALA A 207 -6.72 8.39 -3.94
N ARG A 208 -6.48 7.82 -5.12
CA ARG A 208 -5.14 7.61 -5.66
C ARG A 208 -4.47 8.91 -6.09
N ILE A 209 -5.21 9.83 -6.71
CA ILE A 209 -4.74 11.19 -7.00
C ILE A 209 -4.35 11.90 -5.70
N GLN A 210 -5.21 11.86 -4.67
CA GLN A 210 -4.91 12.47 -3.37
C GLN A 210 -3.62 11.91 -2.76
N TYR A 211 -3.39 10.59 -2.86
CA TYR A 211 -2.13 9.97 -2.42
C TYR A 211 -0.93 10.54 -3.17
N PHE A 212 -0.98 10.60 -4.51
CA PHE A 212 0.13 11.13 -5.31
C PHE A 212 0.33 12.65 -5.14
N GLU A 213 -0.72 13.41 -4.85
CA GLU A 213 -0.60 14.83 -4.50
C GLU A 213 0.20 15.01 -3.21
N VAL A 214 -0.10 14.22 -2.18
CA VAL A 214 0.66 14.23 -0.93
C VAL A 214 2.11 13.82 -1.16
N VAL A 215 2.36 12.73 -1.90
CA VAL A 215 3.72 12.28 -2.22
C VAL A 215 4.50 13.35 -3.00
N THR A 216 3.88 13.97 -4.01
CA THR A 216 4.50 15.03 -4.83
C THR A 216 4.86 16.25 -3.97
N ALA A 217 3.95 16.66 -3.08
CA ALA A 217 4.22 17.75 -2.14
C ALA A 217 5.41 17.42 -1.22
N GLY A 218 5.50 16.19 -0.73
CA GLY A 218 6.64 15.69 0.04
C GLY A 218 7.96 15.75 -0.74
N SER A 219 7.98 15.24 -1.97
CA SER A 219 9.18 15.29 -2.84
C SER A 219 9.64 16.73 -3.11
N LYS A 220 8.71 17.66 -3.34
CA LYS A 220 9.03 19.09 -3.55
C LYS A 220 9.62 19.75 -2.31
N SER A 221 9.10 19.40 -1.13
CA SER A 221 9.65 19.87 0.15
C SER A 221 11.09 19.36 0.33
N GLN A 222 11.34 18.07 0.08
CA GLN A 222 12.68 17.47 0.16
C GLN A 222 13.66 18.09 -0.84
N LEU A 223 13.24 18.36 -2.07
CA LEU A 223 14.04 19.10 -3.04
C LEU A 223 14.41 20.50 -2.54
N THR A 224 13.45 21.23 -1.96
CA THR A 224 13.71 22.57 -1.40
C THR A 224 14.75 22.49 -0.28
N ILE A 225 14.65 21.50 0.60
CA ILE A 225 15.62 21.26 1.68
C ILE A 225 17.00 20.91 1.10
N ALA A 226 17.06 20.03 0.09
CA ALA A 226 18.30 19.65 -0.57
C ALA A 226 19.00 20.85 -1.22
N GLN A 227 18.25 21.70 -1.94
CA GLN A 227 18.76 22.93 -2.53
C GLN A 227 19.34 23.87 -1.48
N GLN A 228 18.64 24.07 -0.35
CA GLN A 228 19.14 24.89 0.76
C GLN A 228 20.40 24.31 1.41
N ARG A 229 20.47 22.98 1.57
CA ARG A 229 21.65 22.28 2.10
C ARG A 229 22.83 22.37 1.14
N SER A 230 22.61 22.24 -0.16
CA SER A 230 23.65 22.39 -1.18
C SER A 230 24.18 23.82 -1.23
N ALA A 231 23.31 24.83 -1.15
CA ALA A 231 23.72 26.24 -1.07
C ALA A 231 24.57 26.56 0.16
N ARG A 232 24.45 25.76 1.23
CA ARG A 232 25.28 25.85 2.45
C ARG A 232 26.52 24.95 2.41
N GLY A 233 26.76 24.23 1.31
CA GLY A 233 27.87 23.28 1.17
C GLY A 233 27.74 22.00 2.00
N LEU A 234 26.53 21.66 2.46
CA LEU A 234 26.29 20.47 3.31
C LEU A 234 26.09 19.19 2.50
N ILE A 235 25.73 19.31 1.23
CA ILE A 235 25.62 18.20 0.27
C ILE A 235 26.15 18.66 -1.10
N ALA A 236 26.55 17.71 -1.94
CA ALA A 236 27.04 18.02 -3.28
C ALA A 236 25.87 18.50 -4.17
N THR A 237 26.16 19.37 -5.14
CA THR A 237 25.13 19.87 -6.08
C THR A 237 24.59 18.75 -6.97
N GLU A 238 25.39 17.73 -7.26
CA GLU A 238 24.96 16.53 -7.97
C GLU A 238 23.91 15.72 -7.22
N ASP A 239 23.96 15.70 -5.88
CA ASP A 239 22.94 15.02 -5.06
C ASP A 239 21.56 15.69 -5.19
N VAL A 240 21.51 17.00 -5.46
CA VAL A 240 20.25 17.74 -5.68
C VAL A 240 19.52 17.21 -6.92
N ALA A 241 20.24 16.72 -7.93
CA ALA A 241 19.65 16.16 -9.14
C ALA A 241 18.82 14.89 -8.84
N LEU A 242 19.19 14.12 -7.82
CA LEU A 242 18.41 12.95 -7.38
C LEU A 242 17.04 13.37 -6.83
N PHE A 243 16.99 14.46 -6.04
CA PHE A 243 15.73 15.00 -5.53
C PHE A 243 14.88 15.62 -6.63
N GLN A 244 15.51 16.29 -7.61
CA GLN A 244 14.79 16.82 -8.77
C GLN A 244 14.12 15.68 -9.54
N ARG A 245 14.87 14.61 -9.84
CA ARG A 245 14.32 13.43 -10.50
C ARG A 245 13.15 12.81 -9.72
N ALA A 246 13.25 12.74 -8.40
CA ALA A 246 12.15 12.23 -7.56
C ALA A 246 10.90 13.11 -7.63
N VAL A 247 11.04 14.43 -7.81
CA VAL A 247 9.91 15.34 -8.08
C VAL A 247 9.33 15.07 -9.45
N ASP A 248 10.17 14.99 -10.49
CA ASP A 248 9.73 14.76 -11.87
C ASP A 248 8.97 13.42 -12.00
N ASP A 249 9.47 12.35 -11.38
CA ASP A 249 8.84 11.03 -11.33
C ASP A 249 7.49 11.08 -10.59
N ALA A 250 7.40 11.82 -9.48
CA ALA A 250 6.16 11.99 -8.73
C ALA A 250 5.10 12.79 -9.50
N GLU A 251 5.52 13.87 -10.17
CA GLU A 251 4.64 14.68 -11.03
C GLU A 251 4.13 13.88 -12.23
N ALA A 252 5.00 13.10 -12.88
CA ALA A 252 4.62 12.22 -13.98
C ALA A 252 3.59 11.16 -13.52
N ALA A 253 3.80 10.56 -12.35
CA ALA A 253 2.85 9.62 -11.76
C ALA A 253 1.50 10.28 -11.45
N LEU A 254 1.50 11.48 -10.85
CA LEU A 254 0.28 12.24 -10.57
C LEU A 254 -0.48 12.59 -11.86
N ALA A 255 0.22 13.07 -12.89
CA ALA A 255 -0.37 13.37 -14.19
C ALA A 255 -1.00 12.13 -14.83
N ALA A 256 -0.34 10.98 -14.75
CA ALA A 256 -0.87 9.72 -15.26
C ALA A 256 -2.15 9.28 -14.54
N GLU A 257 -2.26 9.48 -13.22
CA GLU A 257 -3.50 9.17 -12.50
C GLU A 257 -4.63 10.16 -12.80
N ARG A 258 -4.33 11.45 -12.98
CA ARG A 258 -5.32 12.45 -13.41
C ARG A 258 -5.90 12.12 -14.78
N LYS A 259 -5.05 11.74 -15.73
CA LYS A 259 -5.48 11.28 -17.06
C LYS A 259 -6.43 10.08 -16.97
N LYS A 260 -6.16 9.10 -16.09
CA LYS A 260 -7.06 7.95 -15.89
C LYS A 260 -8.42 8.36 -15.32
N LEU A 261 -8.47 9.38 -14.47
CA LEU A 261 -9.74 9.89 -13.96
C LEU A 261 -10.52 10.59 -15.08
N GLU A 262 -9.86 11.40 -15.90
CA GLU A 262 -10.47 12.04 -17.08
C GLU A 262 -11.03 11.00 -18.07
N GLU A 263 -10.25 9.95 -18.37
CA GLU A 263 -10.69 8.82 -19.20
C GLU A 263 -11.91 8.13 -18.59
N ASN A 264 -11.91 7.90 -17.27
CA ASN A 264 -13.03 7.28 -16.57
C ASN A 264 -14.30 8.15 -16.54
N GLU A 265 -14.15 9.47 -16.49
CA GLU A 265 -15.28 10.42 -16.54
C GLU A 265 -15.80 10.62 -17.97
N SER A 266 -14.97 10.32 -18.97
CA SER A 266 -15.30 10.42 -20.41
C SER A 266 -15.89 9.14 -20.99
N ASP A 267 -15.72 8.00 -20.32
CA ASP A 267 -16.30 6.72 -20.75
C ASP A 267 -17.85 6.80 -20.71
N PRO A 268 -18.55 6.64 -21.84
CA PRO A 268 -20.01 6.64 -21.84
C PRO A 268 -20.51 5.44 -21.02
N VAL A 269 -21.37 5.73 -20.04
CA VAL A 269 -22.15 4.71 -19.32
C VAL A 269 -23.00 4.00 -20.37
N GLN A 270 -22.54 2.86 -20.88
CA GLN A 270 -23.35 2.06 -21.79
C GLN A 270 -24.59 1.60 -21.02
N PRO A 271 -25.80 1.91 -21.52
CA PRO A 271 -27.02 1.45 -20.89
C PRO A 271 -27.01 -0.08 -20.88
N ALA A 272 -27.32 -0.67 -19.73
CA ALA A 272 -27.44 -2.11 -19.58
C ALA A 272 -28.44 -2.64 -20.62
N THR A 273 -27.95 -3.35 -21.63
CA THR A 273 -28.81 -4.18 -22.49
C THR A 273 -29.30 -5.33 -21.64
N THR A 274 -30.51 -5.17 -21.10
CA THR A 274 -31.33 -6.27 -20.57
C THR A 274 -31.62 -7.26 -21.70
N ASN A 275 -31.12 -8.49 -21.54
CA ASN A 275 -31.67 -9.67 -22.22
C ASN A 275 -32.69 -10.33 -21.31
#